data_AF-A0A820N5M8-F1
#
_entry.id   AF-A0A820N5M8-F1
#
_cell.length_a   1.000
_cell.length_b   1.000
_cell.length_c   1.000
_cell.angle_alpha   90.00
_cell.angle_beta   90.00
_cell.angle_gamma   90.00
#
_symmetry.space_group_name_H-M   'P 1'
#
loop_
_entity.id
_entity.type
_entity.pdbx_description
1 polymer ?
#
loop_
_entity_poly.entity_id
_entity_poly.type
_entity_poly.pdbx_seq_one_letter_code
_entity_poly.pdbx_strand_id
1 'polypeptide(L)'
;MLDDLCHPLVYVRDHINEHCPDADPDQIFLSGHSAGAHLASLLVLDESYFHRHEFSLSNVHGVIATSEIYSLTNPIHDSKMNIQNLIFRLFYSINLLYPKEEKN
;
A
#
# COMPACT_ATOMS: atom_id res chain seq x y z
N MET A 1 -7.87 1.29 6.67
CA MET A 1 -6.58 1.65 6.05
C MET A 1 -6.61 1.48 4.54
N LEU A 2 -6.67 0.26 3.97
CA LEU A 2 -6.74 0.10 2.51
C LEU A 2 -8.01 0.73 1.91
N ASP A 3 -9.16 0.55 2.56
CA ASP A 3 -10.41 1.19 2.16
C ASP A 3 -10.33 2.73 2.21
N ASP A 4 -9.59 3.27 3.18
CA ASP A 4 -9.37 4.72 3.28
C ASP A 4 -8.50 5.25 2.14
N LEU A 5 -7.62 4.41 1.57
CA LEU A 5 -6.80 4.78 0.40
C LEU A 5 -7.62 4.87 -0.89
N CYS A 6 -8.81 4.27 -0.96
CA CYS A 6 -9.68 4.39 -2.14
C CYS A 6 -10.25 5.81 -2.29
N HIS A 7 -10.57 6.49 -1.18
CA HIS A 7 -11.13 7.83 -1.19
C HIS A 7 -10.27 8.88 -1.93
N PRO A 8 -8.96 9.02 -1.67
CA PRO A 8 -8.12 9.94 -2.42
C PRO A 8 -7.95 9.54 -3.89
N LEU A 9 -8.04 8.25 -4.24
CA LEU A 9 -7.97 7.82 -5.64
C LEU A 9 -9.21 8.23 -6.42
N VAL A 10 -10.39 8.05 -5.82
CA VAL A 10 -11.65 8.55 -6.38
C VAL A 10 -11.57 10.06 -6.56
N TYR A 11 -11.14 10.78 -5.51
CA TYR A 11 -10.99 12.24 -5.58
C TYR A 11 -10.03 12.67 -6.70
N VAL A 12 -8.86 12.04 -6.81
CA VAL A 12 -7.90 12.37 -7.87
C VAL A 12 -8.51 12.11 -9.24
N ARG A 13 -9.10 10.94 -9.47
CA ARG A 13 -9.75 10.62 -10.75
C ARG A 13 -10.82 11.65 -11.12
N ASP A 14 -11.65 12.06 -10.17
CA ASP A 14 -12.79 12.95 -10.43
C ASP A 14 -12.38 14.42 -10.59
N HIS A 15 -11.28 14.84 -9.98
CA HIS A 15 -10.88 16.25 -9.90
C HIS A 15 -9.54 16.59 -10.57
N ILE A 16 -8.77 15.62 -11.09
CA ILE A 16 -7.42 15.91 -11.62
C ILE A 16 -7.44 16.94 -12.75
N ASN A 17 -8.47 16.93 -13.60
CA ASN A 17 -8.59 17.85 -14.73
C ASN A 17 -8.87 19.30 -14.31
N GLU A 18 -9.30 19.55 -13.07
CA GLU A 18 -9.44 20.90 -12.51
C GLU A 18 -8.07 21.56 -12.26
N HIS A 19 -7.06 20.74 -11.99
CA HIS A 19 -5.70 21.19 -11.67
C HIS A 19 -4.71 20.94 -12.83
N CYS A 20 -4.97 19.93 -13.65
CA CYS A 20 -4.16 19.51 -14.78
C CYS A 20 -5.09 19.16 -15.96
N PRO A 21 -5.52 20.15 -16.76
CA PRO A 21 -6.54 19.95 -17.80
C PRO A 21 -6.22 18.89 -18.86
N ASP A 22 -4.94 18.63 -19.09
CA ASP A 22 -4.45 17.64 -20.07
C ASP A 22 -4.13 16.27 -19.43
N ALA A 23 -4.44 16.07 -18.14
CA ALA A 23 -4.25 14.79 -17.48
C ALA A 23 -5.28 13.77 -17.97
N ASP A 24 -4.88 12.50 -18.01
CA ASP A 24 -5.81 11.39 -18.26
C ASP A 24 -6.20 10.77 -16.90
N PRO A 25 -7.46 10.95 -16.44
CA PRO A 25 -7.92 10.39 -15.16
C PRO A 25 -7.96 8.86 -15.15
N ASP A 26 -7.91 8.21 -16.32
CA ASP A 26 -7.85 6.76 -16.44
C ASP A 26 -6.40 6.22 -16.44
N GLN A 27 -5.37 7.08 -16.41
CA GLN A 27 -3.95 6.71 -16.37
C GLN A 27 -3.27 7.00 -15.04
N ILE A 28 -3.79 6.43 -13.95
CA ILE A 28 -3.24 6.64 -12.61
C ILE A 28 -2.06 5.69 -12.35
N PHE A 29 -0.93 6.24 -11.91
CA PHE A 29 0.21 5.46 -11.40
C PHE A 29 0.30 5.60 -9.89
N LEU A 30 0.26 4.49 -9.16
CA LEU A 30 0.45 4.47 -7.72
C LEU A 30 1.94 4.32 -7.41
N SER A 31 2.45 5.11 -6.47
CA SER A 31 3.81 4.93 -5.98
C SER A 31 3.83 4.84 -4.47
N GLY A 32 4.75 4.03 -3.95
CA GLY A 32 4.92 3.88 -2.51
C GLY A 32 6.34 3.51 -2.14
N HIS A 33 6.68 3.76 -0.88
CA HIS A 33 7.96 3.41 -0.29
C HIS A 33 7.75 2.66 1.03
N SER A 34 8.44 1.54 1.21
CA SER A 34 8.29 0.67 2.38
C SER A 34 6.80 0.39 2.62
N ALA A 35 6.26 0.48 3.84
CA ALA A 35 4.84 0.18 4.09
C ALA A 35 3.83 0.82 3.09
N GLY A 36 4.15 1.98 2.50
CA GLY A 36 3.34 2.60 1.46
C GLY A 36 3.25 1.80 0.15
N ALA A 37 4.33 1.16 -0.31
CA ALA A 37 4.23 0.34 -1.51
C ALA A 37 3.69 -1.07 -1.22
N HIS A 38 3.72 -1.55 0.03
CA HIS A 38 2.97 -2.75 0.43
C HIS A 38 1.50 -2.49 0.21
N LEU A 39 1.03 -1.34 0.70
CA LEU A 39 -0.35 -0.91 0.55
C LEU A 39 -0.71 -0.67 -0.93
N ALA A 40 0.13 0.03 -1.69
CA ALA A 40 -0.12 0.28 -3.12
C ALA A 40 -0.22 -1.03 -3.92
N SER A 41 0.66 -1.99 -3.66
CA SER A 41 0.61 -3.31 -4.31
C SER A 41 -0.58 -4.14 -3.85
N LEU A 42 -0.89 -4.16 -2.55
CA LEU A 42 -2.02 -4.91 -2.01
C LEU A 42 -3.35 -4.38 -2.55
N LEU A 43 -3.48 -3.06 -2.70
CA LEU A 43 -4.67 -2.40 -3.22
C LEU A 43 -4.98 -2.82 -4.67
N VAL A 44 -3.95 -2.99 -5.52
CA VAL A 44 -4.15 -3.38 -6.93
C VAL A 44 -4.25 -4.89 -7.15
N LEU A 45 -3.76 -5.70 -6.20
CA LEU A 45 -3.81 -7.16 -6.28
C LEU A 45 -5.15 -7.75 -5.83
N ASP A 46 -5.98 -6.95 -5.16
CA ASP A 46 -7.28 -7.37 -4.65
C ASP A 46 -8.34 -6.30 -4.98
N GLU A 47 -9.06 -6.52 -6.08
CA GLU A 47 -10.10 -5.60 -6.56
C GLU A 47 -11.27 -5.43 -5.59
N SER A 48 -11.42 -6.32 -4.60
CA SER A 48 -12.52 -6.25 -3.63
C SER A 48 -12.47 -4.98 -2.78
N TYR A 49 -11.29 -4.36 -2.63
CA TYR A 49 -11.14 -3.06 -1.98
C TYR A 49 -11.80 -1.92 -2.76
N PHE A 50 -11.99 -2.07 -4.07
CA PHE A 50 -12.66 -1.07 -4.89
C PHE A 50 -14.16 -1.27 -5.00
N HIS A 51 -14.72 -2.45 -4.73
CA HIS A 51 -16.16 -2.72 -4.92
C HIS A 51 -17.12 -1.79 -4.16
N ARG A 52 -16.67 -1.23 -3.03
CA ARG A 52 -17.47 -0.27 -2.23
C ARG A 52 -17.30 1.18 -2.68
N HIS A 53 -16.37 1.43 -3.57
CA HIS A 53 -16.05 2.74 -4.10
C HIS A 53 -16.44 2.76 -5.57
N GLU A 54 -16.86 3.90 -6.09
CA GLU A 54 -17.08 4.04 -7.53
C GLU A 54 -15.73 4.14 -8.23
N PHE A 55 -14.83 3.16 -8.09
CA PHE A 55 -13.48 3.15 -8.65
C PHE A 55 -13.20 1.78 -9.29
N SER A 56 -12.53 1.75 -10.44
CA SER A 56 -12.17 0.52 -11.13
C SER A 56 -10.67 0.31 -11.12
N LEU A 57 -10.22 -0.94 -10.97
CA LEU A 57 -8.81 -1.29 -11.12
C LEU A 57 -8.27 -0.88 -12.50
N SER A 58 -9.13 -0.81 -13.53
CA SER A 58 -8.74 -0.34 -14.87
C SER A 58 -8.27 1.12 -14.91
N ASN A 59 -8.60 1.94 -13.90
CA ASN A 59 -8.11 3.31 -13.80
C ASN A 59 -6.63 3.36 -13.35
N VAL A 60 -6.07 2.25 -12.84
CA VAL A 60 -4.67 2.14 -12.39
C VAL A 60 -3.83 1.48 -13.47
N HIS A 61 -2.90 2.24 -14.05
CA HIS A 61 -2.02 1.80 -15.13
C HIS A 61 -0.72 1.16 -14.64
N GLY A 62 -0.34 1.41 -13.38
CA GLY A 62 0.86 0.78 -12.82
C GLY A 62 1.11 1.11 -11.37
N VAL A 63 2.00 0.32 -10.76
CA VAL A 63 2.51 0.53 -9.41
C VAL A 63 4.03 0.61 -9.42
N ILE A 64 4.56 1.67 -8.82
CA ILE A 64 5.98 1.89 -8.60
C ILE A 64 6.26 1.59 -7.12
N ALA A 65 6.70 0.37 -6.85
CA ALA A 65 6.95 -0.10 -5.49
C ALA A 65 8.44 -0.05 -5.14
N THR A 66 8.79 0.60 -4.02
CA THR A 66 10.18 0.83 -3.63
C THR A 66 10.49 0.36 -2.21
N SER A 67 11.58 -0.40 -2.06
CA SER A 67 12.11 -0.86 -0.76
C SER A 67 11.09 -1.60 0.11
N GLU A 68 10.38 -2.55 -0.50
CA GLU A 68 9.15 -3.13 0.03
C GLU A 68 9.33 -4.44 0.81
N ILE A 69 8.32 -4.79 1.63
CA ILE A 69 8.15 -6.14 2.20
C ILE A 69 6.73 -6.64 1.88
N TYR A 70 6.59 -7.59 0.94
CA TYR A 70 5.28 -8.10 0.52
C TYR A 70 4.73 -9.23 1.39
N SER A 71 5.57 -9.90 2.17
CA SER A 71 5.17 -11.00 3.07
C SER A 71 5.57 -10.70 4.49
N LEU A 72 4.61 -10.48 5.38
CA LEU A 72 4.89 -10.27 6.80
C LEU A 72 5.25 -11.56 7.55
N THR A 73 4.93 -12.72 6.97
CA THR A 73 5.22 -14.01 7.60
C THR A 73 6.57 -14.57 7.20
N ASN A 74 6.99 -14.32 5.96
CA ASN A 74 8.23 -14.79 5.35
C ASN A 74 8.92 -13.66 4.56
N PRO A 75 9.32 -12.55 5.21
CA PRO A 75 9.80 -11.35 4.54
C PRO A 75 11.17 -11.51 3.86
N ILE A 76 12.01 -12.43 4.34
CA ILE A 76 13.41 -12.56 3.91
C ILE A 76 13.65 -13.87 3.16
N HIS A 77 12.97 -14.95 3.54
CA HIS A 77 13.13 -16.29 2.92
C HIS A 77 11.83 -17.08 3.00
N ASP A 78 11.59 -18.01 2.07
CA ASP A 78 10.34 -18.79 1.97
C ASP A 78 10.01 -19.67 3.20
N SER A 79 10.96 -19.88 4.12
CA SER A 79 10.77 -20.72 5.30
C SER A 79 10.39 -19.91 6.54
N LYS A 80 9.24 -20.22 7.15
CA LYS A 80 8.79 -19.62 8.42
C LYS A 80 9.74 -19.85 9.59
N MET A 81 10.53 -20.92 9.55
CA MET A 81 11.50 -21.29 10.59
C MET A 81 12.90 -20.73 10.32
N ASN A 82 13.06 -19.93 9.26
CA ASN A 82 14.32 -19.23 9.02
C ASN A 82 14.58 -18.24 10.16
N ILE A 83 15.81 -18.24 10.68
CA ILE A 83 16.22 -17.39 11.81
C ILE A 83 16.11 -15.89 11.51
N GLN A 84 16.32 -15.47 10.26
CA GLN A 84 16.16 -14.09 9.82
C GLN A 84 14.69 -13.66 9.88
N ASN A 85 13.77 -14.52 9.44
CA ASN A 85 12.33 -14.28 9.58
C ASN A 85 11.89 -14.27 11.05
N LEU A 86 12.44 -15.18 11.87
CA LEU A 86 12.17 -15.20 13.31
C LEU A 86 12.61 -13.89 13.99
N ILE A 87 13.84 -13.46 13.69
CA ILE A 87 14.41 -12.20 14.18
C ILE A 87 13.55 -11.02 13.75
N PHE A 88 13.22 -10.93 12.46
CA PHE A 88 12.36 -9.87 11.93
C PHE A 88 11.02 -9.80 12.66
N ARG A 89 10.33 -10.95 12.81
CA ARG A 89 9.04 -11.03 13.51
C ARG A 89 9.16 -10.60 14.97
N LEU A 90 10.24 -10.97 15.65
CA LEU A 90 10.48 -10.58 17.04
C LEU A 90 10.62 -9.05 17.15
N PHE A 91 11.48 -8.44 16.34
CA PHE A 91 11.70 -7.00 16.34
C PHE A 91 10.44 -6.22 15.97
N TYR A 92 9.66 -6.70 15.00
CA TYR A 92 8.40 -6.08 14.61
C TYR A 92 7.33 -6.20 15.71
N SER A 93 7.22 -7.37 16.35
CA SER A 93 6.23 -7.62 17.41
C SER A 93 6.54 -6.86 18.70
N ILE A 94 7.83 -6.66 19.03
CA ILE A 94 8.23 -5.89 20.21
C ILE A 94 7.78 -4.42 20.08
N ASN A 95 7.91 -3.82 18.89
CA ASN A 95 7.42 -2.46 18.66
C ASN A 95 5.89 -2.34 18.76
N LEU A 96 5.15 -3.40 18.44
CA LEU A 96 3.69 -3.47 18.62
C LEU A 96 3.26 -3.59 20.09
N LEU A 97 4.03 -4.34 20.90
CA LEU A 97 3.71 -4.58 22.31
C LEU A 97 4.20 -3.46 23.24
N TYR A 98 5.25 -2.73 22.83
CA TYR A 98 5.79 -1.59 23.57
C TYR A 98 5.95 -0.39 22.61
N PRO A 99 4.85 0.28 22.25
CA PRO A 99 4.93 1.50 21.46
C PRO A 99 5.75 2.52 22.24
N LYS A 100 6.76 3.12 21.60
CA LYS A 100 7.52 4.21 22.21
C LYS A 100 6.55 5.37 22.45
N GLU A 101 6.41 5.81 23.68
CA GLU A 101 5.68 7.05 23.98
C GLU A 101 6.33 8.20 23.21
N GLU A 102 5.57 8.85 22.34
CA GLU A 102 5.96 10.13 21.75
C GLU A 102 6.05 11.15 22.88
N LYS A 103 7.28 11.57 23.22
CA LYS A 103 7.49 12.70 24.10
C LYS A 103 7.02 13.95 23.36
N ASN A 104 5.88 14.49 23.78
CA ASN A 104 5.36 15.82 23.42
C ASN A 104 6.40 16.92 23.64
#